data_AF-A0A9Q4A8K7-F1
#
_entry.id   AF-A0A9Q4A8K7-F1
#
_cell.length_a   1.000
_cell.length_b   1.000
_cell.length_c   1.000
_cell.angle_alpha   90.00
_cell.angle_beta   90.00
_cell.angle_gamma   90.00
#
_symmetry.space_group_name_H-M   'P 1'
#
loop_
_entity.id
_entity.type
_entity.pdbx_description
1 polymer ?
#
loop_
_entity_poly.entity_id
_entity_poly.type
_entity_poly.pdbx_seq_one_letter_code
_entity_poly.pdbx_strand_id
1 'polypeptide(L)'
;MTLYLNLAELISSRIEQGLYGPGERLPSVRTLSNEHGVSLTTVQQAYRVLEYSGLAIPRPKSGYFVPTDRRVAPLPQMGRPVLRPVDISQWDMVQELMRFDQSTDIVQLGCGMPDISVPTLKPLLTAMSRISRSAESTGLQYNHLQGVLALREQIARLSIDSGCRLSAADIIVTSGCQEALAIAIRAICAPGDIVAVASPSYYGMMQILKAVGLKALEIPTDPVTGINLEALEMAMEQWPIKAIQLTANCNNPLGYIMPDDRKLKLIRMAQR
;
A
#
# COMPACT_ATOMS: atom_id res chain seq x y z
N MET A 1 6.70 7.92 16.58
CA MET A 1 7.81 7.52 15.69
C MET A 1 8.97 6.98 16.52
N THR A 2 9.72 6.04 15.98
CA THR A 2 10.92 5.47 16.65
C THR A 2 12.09 6.46 16.60
N LEU A 3 13.03 6.35 17.54
CA LEU A 3 14.17 7.28 17.66
C LEU A 3 15.03 7.35 16.39
N TYR A 4 15.22 6.23 15.68
CA TYR A 4 16.03 6.23 14.45
C TYR A 4 15.34 6.96 13.29
N LEU A 5 13.99 6.94 13.21
CA LEU A 5 13.24 7.65 12.17
C LEU A 5 13.32 9.17 12.38
N ASN A 6 13.18 9.64 13.63
CA ASN A 6 13.34 11.06 13.95
C ASN A 6 14.74 11.56 13.59
N LEU A 7 15.78 10.76 13.85
CA LEU A 7 17.16 11.12 13.49
C LEU A 7 17.37 11.14 11.97
N ALA A 8 16.81 10.17 11.24
CA ALA A 8 16.88 10.14 9.79
C ALA A 8 16.17 11.37 9.17
N GLU A 9 14.99 11.72 9.67
CA GLU A 9 14.23 12.89 9.21
C GLU A 9 14.97 14.20 9.48
N LEU A 10 15.57 14.35 10.67
CA LEU A 10 16.42 15.50 11.00
C LEU A 10 17.58 15.65 10.00
N ILE A 11 18.31 14.57 9.74
CA ILE A 11 19.46 14.60 8.81
C ILE A 11 18.98 14.83 7.37
N SER A 12 17.88 14.21 6.96
CA SER A 12 17.23 14.44 5.67
C SER A 12 16.93 15.92 5.47
N SER A 13 16.28 16.56 6.45
CA SER A 13 15.96 17.99 6.41
C SER A 13 17.23 18.85 6.27
N ARG A 14 18.31 18.51 6.99
CA ARG A 14 19.59 19.21 6.87
C ARG A 14 20.19 19.09 5.47
N ILE A 15 20.15 17.90 4.86
CA ILE A 15 20.61 17.69 3.48
C ILE A 15 19.75 18.50 2.50
N GLU A 16 18.43 18.47 2.65
CA GLU A 16 17.49 19.19 1.77
C GLU A 16 17.59 20.70 1.88
N GLN A 17 17.92 21.22 3.07
CA GLN A 17 18.21 22.65 3.30
C GLN A 17 19.61 23.06 2.79
N GLY A 18 20.42 22.11 2.30
CA GLY A 18 21.77 22.36 1.79
C GLY A 18 22.84 22.51 2.86
N LEU A 19 22.58 22.11 4.11
CA LEU A 19 23.61 22.07 5.16
C LEU A 19 24.70 21.03 4.88
N TYR A 20 24.36 20.00 4.08
CA TYR A 20 25.34 19.07 3.52
C TYR A 20 25.17 19.05 2.01
N GLY A 21 26.21 19.51 1.30
CA GLY A 21 26.21 19.59 -0.16
C GLY A 21 26.42 18.22 -0.84
N PRO A 22 26.15 18.12 -2.15
CA PRO A 22 26.45 16.92 -2.93
C PRO A 22 27.93 16.53 -2.81
N GLY A 23 28.20 15.26 -2.48
CA GLY A 23 29.55 14.73 -2.27
C GLY A 23 30.15 15.02 -0.88
N GLU A 24 29.47 15.79 -0.03
CA GLU A 24 29.94 16.11 1.32
C GLU A 24 29.81 14.92 2.26
N ARG A 25 30.73 14.86 3.24
CA ARG A 25 30.76 13.81 4.25
C ARG A 25 29.75 14.10 5.36
N LEU A 26 28.88 13.14 5.64
CA LEU A 26 27.95 13.20 6.75
C LEU A 26 28.65 12.85 8.09
N PRO A 27 28.13 13.33 9.24
CA PRO A 27 28.71 13.08 10.56
C PRO A 27 28.91 11.58 10.86
N SER A 28 29.98 11.22 11.58
CA SER A 28 30.21 9.81 11.88
C SER A 28 29.11 9.22 12.79
N VAL A 29 28.93 7.90 12.76
CA VAL A 29 27.98 7.19 13.64
C VAL A 29 28.22 7.54 15.11
N ARG A 30 29.50 7.65 15.52
CA ARG A 30 29.88 8.01 16.90
C ARG A 30 29.56 9.47 17.22
N THR A 31 29.78 10.38 16.26
CA THR A 31 29.46 11.80 16.41
C THR A 31 27.97 12.00 16.67
N LEU A 32 27.11 11.43 15.83
CA LEU A 32 25.65 11.55 15.99
C LEU A 32 25.14 10.84 17.24
N SER A 33 25.74 9.70 17.61
CA SER A 33 25.39 8.99 18.84
C SER A 33 25.63 9.87 20.08
N ASN A 34 26.77 10.56 20.13
CA ASN A 34 27.10 11.49 21.21
C ASN A 34 26.25 12.76 21.17
N GLU A 35 26.05 13.37 20.00
CA GLU A 35 25.27 14.61 19.82
C GLU A 35 23.81 14.44 20.21
N HIS A 36 23.20 13.31 19.84
CA HIS A 36 21.77 13.05 20.05
C HIS A 36 21.47 12.12 21.23
N GLY A 37 22.49 11.66 21.96
CA GLY A 37 22.31 10.79 23.13
C GLY A 37 21.65 9.45 22.81
N VAL A 38 21.84 8.92 21.59
CA VAL A 38 21.23 7.66 21.13
C VAL A 38 22.29 6.58 20.94
N SER A 39 21.88 5.32 20.94
CA SER A 39 22.81 4.20 20.72
C SER A 39 23.39 4.19 19.30
N LEU A 40 24.58 3.60 19.13
CA LEU A 40 25.21 3.44 17.81
C LEU A 40 24.32 2.67 16.83
N THR A 41 23.54 1.68 17.31
CA THR A 41 22.63 0.91 16.48
C THR A 41 21.45 1.75 15.99
N THR A 42 20.94 2.68 16.81
CA THR A 42 19.93 3.67 16.39
C THR A 42 20.45 4.56 15.27
N VAL A 43 21.68 5.06 15.36
CA VAL A 43 22.28 5.88 14.29
C VAL A 43 22.52 5.06 13.02
N GLN A 44 22.97 3.81 13.14
CA GLN A 44 23.12 2.92 11.99
C GLN A 44 21.77 2.65 11.30
N GLN A 45 20.70 2.47 12.05
CA GLN A 45 19.35 2.35 11.49
C GLN A 45 18.92 3.64 10.78
N ALA A 46 19.20 4.81 11.36
CA ALA A 46 18.93 6.09 10.70
C ALA A 46 19.70 6.23 9.37
N TYR A 47 20.98 5.85 9.35
CA TYR A 47 21.75 5.85 8.10
C TYR A 47 21.22 4.87 7.06
N ARG A 48 20.78 3.68 7.46
CA ARG A 48 20.11 2.76 6.53
C ARG A 48 18.86 3.39 5.90
N VAL A 49 18.06 4.13 6.67
CA VAL A 49 16.90 4.85 6.13
C VAL A 49 17.34 5.91 5.11
N LEU A 50 18.41 6.67 5.40
CA LEU A 50 18.98 7.64 4.47
C LEU A 50 19.56 6.97 3.20
N GLU A 51 20.14 5.79 3.33
CA GLU A 51 20.60 4.98 2.19
C GLU A 51 19.42 4.53 1.31
N TYR A 52 18.38 3.96 1.92
CA TYR A 52 17.18 3.51 1.20
C TYR A 52 16.45 4.65 0.47
N SER A 53 16.51 5.87 1.01
CA SER A 53 15.94 7.07 0.39
C SER A 53 16.88 7.78 -0.59
N GLY A 54 18.10 7.26 -0.80
CA GLY A 54 19.08 7.85 -1.70
C GLY A 54 19.65 9.19 -1.21
N LEU A 55 19.60 9.44 0.10
CA LEU A 55 20.14 10.64 0.76
C LEU A 55 21.57 10.45 1.27
N ALA A 56 21.98 9.21 1.52
CA ALA A 56 23.33 8.87 1.96
C ALA A 56 23.87 7.67 1.17
N ILE A 57 25.17 7.66 0.90
CA ILE A 57 25.88 6.50 0.35
C ILE A 57 27.03 6.10 1.27
N PRO A 58 27.17 4.80 1.62
CA PRO A 58 28.29 4.33 2.41
C PRO A 58 29.56 4.29 1.53
N ARG A 59 30.68 4.81 2.05
CA ARG A 59 32.00 4.60 1.48
C ARG A 59 32.86 3.78 2.46
N PRO A 60 33.38 2.61 2.04
CA PRO A 60 34.19 1.76 2.91
C PRO A 60 35.31 2.54 3.60
N LYS A 61 35.44 2.33 4.92
CA LYS A 61 36.42 3.01 5.80
C LYS A 61 36.34 4.55 5.84
N SER A 62 35.40 5.17 5.14
CA SER A 62 35.31 6.62 4.97
C SER A 62 34.03 7.22 5.54
N GLY A 63 33.00 6.40 5.82
CA GLY A 63 31.73 6.85 6.41
C GLY A 63 30.67 7.11 5.35
N TYR A 64 29.71 7.99 5.65
CA TYR A 64 28.58 8.29 4.77
C TYR A 64 28.76 9.63 4.07
N PHE A 65 28.27 9.72 2.83
CA PHE A 65 28.37 10.91 1.99
C PHE A 65 27.03 11.20 1.32
N VAL A 66 26.75 12.47 1.03
CA VAL A 66 25.61 12.86 0.21
C VAL A 66 25.90 12.49 -1.25
N PRO A 67 25.01 11.81 -1.98
CA PRO A 67 25.20 11.50 -3.40
C PRO A 67 25.38 12.76 -4.27
N THR A 68 26.30 12.71 -5.23
CA THR A 68 26.52 13.81 -6.19
C THR A 68 25.45 13.88 -7.26
N ASP A 69 24.94 12.72 -7.69
CA ASP A 69 24.00 12.58 -8.80
C ASP A 69 22.60 12.19 -8.32
N ARG A 70 22.08 12.89 -7.30
CA ARG A 70 20.71 12.66 -6.81
C ARG A 70 19.71 13.13 -7.88
N ARG A 71 19.21 12.19 -8.68
CA ARG A 71 18.09 12.41 -9.61
C ARG A 71 16.80 11.97 -8.96
N VAL A 72 15.97 12.91 -8.55
CA VAL A 72 14.59 12.62 -8.13
C VAL A 72 13.77 12.46 -9.40
N ALA A 73 13.19 11.27 -9.61
CA ALA A 73 12.27 11.07 -10.71
C ALA A 73 11.05 11.99 -10.52
N PRO A 74 10.59 12.71 -11.56
CA PRO A 74 9.40 13.54 -11.44
C PRO A 74 8.20 12.66 -11.10
N LEU A 75 7.35 13.14 -10.20
CA LEU A 75 6.08 12.49 -9.93
C LEU A 75 5.16 12.57 -11.16
N PRO A 76 4.27 11.58 -11.35
CA PRO A 76 3.30 11.63 -12.43
C PRO A 76 2.36 12.84 -12.25
N GLN A 77 1.94 13.45 -13.35
CA GLN A 77 0.99 14.55 -13.27
C GLN A 77 -0.40 14.04 -12.89
N MET A 78 -1.14 14.81 -12.09
CA MET A 78 -2.54 14.52 -11.81
C MET A 78 -3.35 14.52 -13.12
N GLY A 79 -4.06 13.42 -13.35
CA GLY A 79 -4.92 13.26 -14.53
C GLY A 79 -6.13 14.18 -14.51
N ARG A 80 -6.80 14.30 -15.66
CA ARG A 80 -8.06 15.05 -15.83
C ARG A 80 -9.16 14.12 -16.34
N PRO A 81 -9.65 13.17 -15.52
CA PRO A 81 -10.74 12.29 -15.90
C PRO A 81 -12.00 13.09 -16.19
N VAL A 82 -12.91 12.49 -16.96
CA VAL A 82 -14.24 13.06 -17.15
C VAL A 82 -15.04 12.85 -15.87
N LEU A 83 -15.47 13.94 -15.23
CA LEU A 83 -16.21 13.92 -13.95
C LEU A 83 -17.69 13.55 -14.16
N ARG A 84 -17.94 12.33 -14.65
CA ARG A 84 -19.27 11.75 -14.77
C ARG A 84 -19.19 10.23 -14.62
N PRO A 85 -20.29 9.56 -14.24
CA PRO A 85 -20.35 8.11 -14.26
C PRO A 85 -20.12 7.56 -15.67
N VAL A 86 -19.21 6.61 -15.79
CA VAL A 86 -18.87 5.93 -17.05
C VAL A 86 -19.00 4.42 -16.90
N ASP A 87 -19.31 3.75 -18.02
CA ASP A 87 -19.24 2.31 -18.11
C ASP A 87 -17.79 1.85 -18.32
N ILE A 88 -17.43 0.71 -17.73
CA ILE A 88 -16.08 0.17 -17.83
C ILE A 88 -15.93 -0.61 -19.15
N SER A 89 -15.31 0.01 -20.15
CA SER A 89 -15.21 -0.55 -21.51
C SER A 89 -13.87 -1.23 -21.82
N GLN A 90 -12.75 -0.74 -21.29
CA GLN A 90 -11.38 -1.14 -21.71
C GLN A 90 -10.81 -2.37 -20.98
N TRP A 91 -11.63 -3.19 -20.33
CA TRP A 91 -11.15 -4.32 -19.53
C TRP A 91 -10.33 -5.33 -20.33
N ASP A 92 -10.72 -5.60 -21.58
CA ASP A 92 -10.08 -6.65 -22.38
C ASP A 92 -8.61 -6.30 -22.71
N MET A 93 -8.31 -5.01 -22.90
CA MET A 93 -6.93 -4.51 -23.06
C MET A 93 -6.09 -4.70 -21.79
N VAL A 94 -6.70 -4.52 -20.61
CA VAL A 94 -6.01 -4.77 -19.34
C VAL A 94 -5.69 -6.25 -19.19
N GLN A 95 -6.60 -7.14 -19.59
CA GLN A 95 -6.34 -8.58 -19.56
C GLN A 95 -5.17 -8.97 -20.47
N GLU A 96 -5.06 -8.35 -21.65
CA GLU A 96 -3.92 -8.56 -22.55
C GLU A 96 -2.59 -8.13 -21.92
N LEU A 97 -2.56 -6.96 -21.26
CA LEU A 97 -1.37 -6.47 -20.56
C LEU A 97 -0.95 -7.38 -19.40
N MET A 98 -1.92 -8.06 -18.76
CA MET A 98 -1.68 -8.97 -17.64
C MET A 98 -1.27 -10.39 -18.07
N ARG A 99 -1.21 -10.69 -19.37
CA ARG A 99 -0.64 -11.95 -19.86
C ARG A 99 0.88 -11.90 -19.72
N PHE A 100 1.36 -12.17 -18.51
CA PHE A 100 2.79 -12.27 -18.25
C PHE A 100 3.40 -13.43 -19.03
N ASP A 101 4.46 -13.15 -19.76
CA ASP A 101 5.35 -14.20 -20.25
C ASP A 101 6.12 -14.78 -19.05
N GLN A 102 5.88 -16.07 -18.75
CA GLN A 102 6.59 -16.77 -17.67
C GLN A 102 7.98 -17.25 -18.08
N SER A 103 8.50 -16.77 -19.21
CA SER A 103 9.88 -17.02 -19.62
C SER A 103 10.86 -16.69 -18.50
N THR A 104 11.73 -17.64 -18.19
CA THR A 104 12.80 -17.51 -17.20
C THR A 104 13.91 -16.56 -17.62
N ASP A 105 13.92 -16.16 -18.90
CA ASP A 105 14.96 -15.31 -19.49
C ASP A 105 14.61 -13.82 -19.38
N ILE A 106 13.46 -13.48 -18.77
CA ILE A 106 12.97 -12.12 -18.63
C ILE A 106 12.94 -11.72 -17.15
N VAL A 107 13.55 -10.59 -16.82
CA VAL A 107 13.41 -9.97 -15.50
C VAL A 107 12.08 -9.22 -15.43
N GLN A 108 11.14 -9.75 -14.64
CA GLN A 108 9.80 -9.19 -14.52
C GLN A 108 9.76 -8.02 -13.52
N LEU A 109 9.74 -6.78 -14.04
CA LEU A 109 9.60 -5.55 -13.24
C LEU A 109 8.16 -5.04 -13.15
N GLY A 110 7.22 -5.67 -13.86
CA GLY A 110 5.82 -5.22 -13.97
C GLY A 110 4.87 -5.76 -12.89
N CYS A 111 5.32 -6.66 -12.02
CA CYS A 111 4.48 -7.27 -11.00
C CYS A 111 5.19 -7.32 -9.64
N GLY A 112 4.49 -6.85 -8.59
CA GLY A 112 4.98 -6.91 -7.22
C GLY A 112 4.72 -8.28 -6.58
N MET A 113 5.49 -9.29 -7.00
CA MET A 113 5.44 -10.63 -6.37
C MET A 113 6.54 -10.78 -5.32
N PRO A 114 6.23 -11.36 -4.15
CA PRO A 114 7.27 -11.67 -3.18
C PRO A 114 8.21 -12.74 -3.76
N ASP A 115 9.50 -12.67 -3.40
CA ASP A 115 10.45 -13.73 -3.68
C ASP A 115 10.08 -14.97 -2.84
N ILE A 116 9.65 -16.04 -3.50
CA ILE A 116 9.24 -17.29 -2.87
C ILE A 116 10.37 -18.32 -2.73
N SER A 117 11.60 -17.96 -3.11
CA SER A 117 12.78 -18.81 -2.94
C SER A 117 13.52 -18.58 -1.61
N VAL A 118 13.10 -17.56 -0.86
CA VAL A 118 13.80 -17.11 0.35
C VAL A 118 13.72 -18.12 1.51
N PRO A 119 14.81 -18.28 2.31
CA PRO A 119 14.80 -19.19 3.46
C PRO A 119 13.77 -18.83 4.55
N THR A 120 13.27 -17.60 4.58
CA THR A 120 12.26 -17.13 5.54
C THR A 120 10.90 -17.81 5.37
N LEU A 121 10.67 -18.55 4.28
CA LEU A 121 9.47 -19.38 4.09
C LEU A 121 9.56 -20.76 4.76
N LYS A 122 10.73 -21.21 5.21
CA LYS A 122 10.89 -22.53 5.86
C LYS A 122 9.93 -22.76 7.05
N PRO A 123 9.68 -21.78 7.94
CA PRO A 123 8.71 -21.96 9.03
C PRO A 123 7.29 -22.22 8.53
N LEU A 124 6.85 -21.51 7.48
CA LEU A 124 5.54 -21.71 6.86
C LEU A 124 5.42 -23.12 6.27
N LEU A 125 6.39 -23.55 5.46
CA LEU A 125 6.41 -24.89 4.86
C LEU A 125 6.41 -25.99 5.92
N THR A 126 7.13 -25.77 7.02
CA THR A 126 7.17 -26.71 8.15
C THR A 126 5.81 -26.81 8.85
N ALA A 127 5.13 -25.67 9.08
CA ALA A 127 3.81 -25.64 9.69
C ALA A 127 2.75 -26.34 8.81
N MET A 128 2.74 -26.03 7.51
CA MET A 128 1.86 -26.70 6.54
C MET A 128 2.07 -28.22 6.55
N SER A 129 3.33 -28.66 6.51
CA SER A 129 3.68 -30.09 6.54
C SER A 129 3.23 -30.80 7.82
N ARG A 130 3.22 -30.10 8.97
CA ARG A 130 2.73 -30.65 10.24
C ARG A 130 1.21 -30.84 10.20
N ILE A 131 0.47 -29.84 9.71
CA ILE A 131 -1.00 -29.88 9.57
C ILE A 131 -1.40 -31.01 8.63
N SER A 132 -0.72 -31.16 7.49
CA SER A 132 -1.01 -32.26 6.55
C SER A 132 -0.80 -33.65 7.15
N ARG A 133 0.13 -33.81 8.09
CA ARG A 133 0.41 -35.09 8.76
C ARG A 133 -0.50 -35.38 9.96
N SER A 134 -1.03 -34.36 10.63
CA SER A 134 -1.87 -34.56 11.82
C SER A 134 -3.25 -35.15 11.49
N ALA A 135 -3.66 -35.13 10.21
CA ALA A 135 -4.80 -35.89 9.67
C ALA A 135 -6.08 -35.83 10.51
N GLU A 136 -6.37 -34.69 11.16
CA GLU A 136 -7.71 -34.44 11.68
C GLU A 136 -8.63 -34.21 10.48
N SER A 137 -9.59 -35.11 10.28
CA SER A 137 -10.55 -35.10 9.17
C SER A 137 -11.38 -33.81 9.08
N THR A 138 -11.39 -33.00 10.13
CA THR A 138 -12.01 -31.67 10.21
C THR A 138 -11.41 -30.68 9.23
N GLY A 139 -10.12 -30.78 8.89
CA GLY A 139 -9.45 -29.89 7.94
C GLY A 139 -9.84 -30.10 6.48
N LEU A 140 -10.50 -31.22 6.15
CA LEU A 140 -10.92 -31.57 4.79
C LEU A 140 -12.42 -31.35 4.56
N GLN A 141 -13.14 -30.84 5.55
CA GLN A 141 -14.57 -30.58 5.49
C GLN A 141 -14.86 -29.12 5.15
N TYR A 142 -16.11 -28.85 4.75
CA TYR A 142 -16.59 -27.48 4.66
C TYR A 142 -16.54 -26.81 6.04
N ASN A 143 -15.88 -25.66 6.10
CA ASN A 143 -15.79 -24.85 7.30
C ASN A 143 -16.96 -23.86 7.37
N HIS A 144 -17.03 -23.12 8.48
CA HIS A 144 -17.95 -21.99 8.62
C HIS A 144 -17.81 -21.02 7.44
N LEU A 145 -18.92 -20.41 6.98
CA LEU A 145 -18.95 -19.49 5.83
C LEU A 145 -18.00 -18.29 5.99
N GLN A 146 -17.72 -17.88 7.23
CA GLN A 146 -16.79 -16.79 7.55
C GLN A 146 -15.32 -17.25 7.64
N GLY A 147 -15.05 -18.56 7.56
CA GLY A 147 -13.75 -19.16 7.80
C GLY A 147 -13.56 -19.70 9.23
N VAL A 148 -12.46 -20.43 9.40
CA VAL A 148 -12.08 -21.10 10.66
C VAL A 148 -11.96 -20.08 11.80
N LEU A 149 -12.63 -20.35 12.92
CA LEU A 149 -12.66 -19.44 14.07
C LEU A 149 -11.24 -19.13 14.59
N ALA A 150 -10.42 -20.15 14.80
CA ALA A 150 -9.05 -19.98 15.27
C ALA A 150 -8.22 -19.04 14.38
N LEU A 151 -8.39 -19.10 13.06
CA LEU A 151 -7.72 -18.19 12.12
C LEU A 151 -8.24 -16.76 12.29
N ARG A 152 -9.56 -16.58 12.36
CA ARG A 152 -10.19 -15.25 12.56
C ARG A 152 -9.75 -14.60 13.87
N GLU A 153 -9.60 -15.36 14.94
CA GLU A 153 -9.07 -14.86 16.21
C GLU A 153 -7.61 -14.39 16.10
N GLN A 154 -6.76 -15.11 15.36
CA GLN A 154 -5.38 -14.66 15.12
C GLN A 154 -5.34 -13.40 14.25
N ILE A 155 -6.16 -13.30 13.21
CA ILE A 155 -6.27 -12.09 12.39
C ILE A 155 -6.75 -10.91 13.24
N ALA A 156 -7.76 -11.10 14.09
CA ALA A 156 -8.23 -10.08 15.02
C ALA A 156 -7.11 -9.57 15.93
N ARG A 157 -6.29 -10.48 16.50
CA ARG A 157 -5.12 -10.11 17.32
C ARG A 157 -4.10 -9.30 16.52
N LEU A 158 -3.73 -9.74 15.30
CA LEU A 158 -2.78 -9.02 14.44
C LEU A 158 -3.31 -7.64 14.01
N SER A 159 -4.63 -7.48 13.90
CA SER A 159 -5.24 -6.20 13.50
C SER A 159 -5.01 -5.08 14.52
N ILE A 160 -4.75 -5.43 15.79
CA ILE A 160 -4.43 -4.46 16.86
C ILE A 160 -3.15 -3.69 16.53
N ASP A 161 -2.14 -4.37 15.98
CA ASP A 161 -0.87 -3.75 15.59
C ASP A 161 -1.05 -2.76 14.43
N SER A 162 -2.14 -2.91 13.66
CA SER A 162 -2.55 -1.97 12.60
C SER A 162 -3.50 -0.88 13.09
N GLY A 163 -3.76 -0.80 14.40
CA GLY A 163 -4.67 0.17 15.01
C GLY A 163 -6.17 -0.18 14.89
N CYS A 164 -6.49 -1.37 14.37
CA CYS A 164 -7.87 -1.83 14.23
C CYS A 164 -8.33 -2.56 15.50
N ARG A 165 -9.61 -2.38 15.86
CA ARG A 165 -10.26 -3.11 16.96
C ARG A 165 -11.38 -3.98 16.38
N LEU A 166 -11.01 -5.18 15.94
CA LEU A 166 -11.92 -6.15 15.33
C LEU A 166 -12.05 -7.38 16.22
N SER A 167 -13.25 -7.96 16.26
CA SER A 167 -13.48 -9.30 16.82
C SER A 167 -13.45 -10.35 15.71
N ALA A 168 -13.39 -11.63 16.09
CA ALA A 168 -13.51 -12.71 15.11
C ALA A 168 -14.86 -12.68 14.35
N ALA A 169 -15.92 -12.13 14.94
CA ALA A 169 -17.24 -12.00 14.31
C ALA A 169 -17.28 -10.97 13.17
N ASP A 170 -16.35 -10.01 13.18
CA ASP A 170 -16.23 -8.95 12.17
C ASP A 170 -15.42 -9.39 10.94
N ILE A 171 -14.88 -10.62 10.95
CA ILE A 171 -13.91 -11.09 9.95
C ILE A 171 -14.52 -12.20 9.09
N ILE A 172 -14.38 -12.05 7.78
CA ILE A 172 -14.64 -13.09 6.78
C ILE A 172 -13.32 -13.41 6.08
N VAL A 173 -12.91 -14.67 6.13
CA VAL A 173 -11.74 -15.17 5.42
C VAL A 173 -12.13 -15.53 3.99
N THR A 174 -11.36 -15.04 3.02
CA THR A 174 -11.52 -15.31 1.59
C THR A 174 -10.21 -15.87 1.02
N SER A 175 -10.25 -16.34 -0.22
CA SER A 175 -9.10 -16.88 -0.96
C SER A 175 -8.12 -15.80 -1.44
N GLY A 176 -8.50 -14.52 -1.34
CA GLY A 176 -7.66 -13.39 -1.73
C GLY A 176 -8.39 -12.06 -1.72
N CYS A 177 -7.64 -10.97 -1.88
CA CYS A 177 -8.17 -9.61 -1.80
C CYS A 177 -9.23 -9.31 -2.87
N GLN A 178 -9.12 -9.88 -4.07
CA GLN A 178 -10.11 -9.68 -5.14
C GLN A 178 -11.47 -10.28 -4.77
N GLU A 179 -11.49 -11.49 -4.18
CA GLU A 179 -12.73 -12.11 -3.71
C GLU A 179 -13.35 -11.29 -2.57
N ALA A 180 -12.53 -10.84 -1.61
CA ALA A 180 -13.00 -9.97 -0.53
C ALA A 180 -13.65 -8.68 -1.05
N LEU A 181 -13.00 -7.99 -2.00
CA LEU A 181 -13.54 -6.78 -2.62
C LEU A 181 -14.82 -7.06 -3.41
N ALA A 182 -14.88 -8.15 -4.17
CA ALA A 182 -16.07 -8.52 -4.93
C ALA A 182 -17.27 -8.80 -4.01
N ILE A 183 -17.06 -9.53 -2.90
CA ILE A 183 -18.10 -9.77 -1.89
C ILE A 183 -18.56 -8.45 -1.28
N ALA A 184 -17.63 -7.58 -0.87
CA ALA A 184 -17.96 -6.29 -0.26
C ALA A 184 -18.81 -5.41 -1.20
N ILE A 185 -18.41 -5.29 -2.47
CA ILE A 185 -19.15 -4.52 -3.47
C ILE A 185 -20.53 -5.11 -3.72
N ARG A 186 -20.66 -6.44 -3.89
CA ARG A 186 -21.96 -7.09 -4.10
C ARG A 186 -22.88 -7.02 -2.88
N ALA A 187 -22.33 -6.87 -1.68
CA ALA A 187 -23.11 -6.74 -0.46
C ALA A 187 -23.76 -5.35 -0.32
N ILE A 188 -23.13 -4.30 -0.87
CA ILE A 188 -23.57 -2.91 -0.67
C ILE A 188 -24.11 -2.24 -1.93
N CYS A 189 -23.83 -2.74 -3.13
CA CYS A 189 -24.24 -2.14 -4.41
C CYS A 189 -25.20 -3.03 -5.22
N ALA A 190 -26.01 -2.41 -6.06
CA ALA A 190 -26.83 -3.04 -7.10
C ALA A 190 -26.37 -2.60 -8.50
N PRO A 191 -26.62 -3.39 -9.57
CA PRO A 191 -26.29 -2.98 -10.94
C PRO A 191 -26.83 -1.59 -11.27
N GLY A 192 -26.00 -0.75 -11.89
CA GLY A 192 -26.29 0.65 -12.18
C GLY A 192 -25.84 1.65 -11.11
N ASP A 193 -25.56 1.20 -9.88
CA ASP A 193 -25.02 2.08 -8.83
C ASP A 193 -23.66 2.67 -9.23
N ILE A 194 -23.36 3.85 -8.67
CA ILE A 194 -22.16 4.62 -8.96
C ILE A 194 -21.14 4.43 -7.84
N VAL A 195 -19.93 4.03 -8.21
CA VAL A 195 -18.79 3.93 -7.28
C VAL A 195 -17.75 4.98 -7.64
N ALA A 196 -17.42 5.85 -6.68
CA ALA A 196 -16.33 6.80 -6.83
C ALA A 196 -14.98 6.09 -6.65
N VAL A 197 -14.05 6.32 -7.56
CA VAL A 197 -12.73 5.68 -7.59
C VAL A 197 -11.63 6.70 -7.82
N ALA A 198 -10.46 6.47 -7.25
CA ALA A 198 -9.26 7.25 -7.56
C ALA A 198 -8.88 7.09 -9.05
N SER A 199 -8.44 8.16 -9.72
CA SER A 199 -7.88 8.09 -11.08
C SER A 199 -6.40 8.49 -11.08
N PRO A 200 -5.48 7.58 -11.47
CA PRO A 200 -5.71 6.18 -11.82
C PRO A 200 -6.09 5.29 -10.61
N SER A 201 -6.87 4.22 -10.86
CA SER A 201 -7.22 3.19 -9.86
C SER A 201 -6.51 1.87 -10.11
N TYR A 202 -6.50 1.00 -9.10
CA TYR A 202 -6.13 -0.40 -9.26
C TYR A 202 -7.12 -1.11 -10.21
N TYR A 203 -6.58 -1.70 -11.28
CA TYR A 203 -7.38 -2.34 -12.34
C TYR A 203 -8.33 -3.45 -11.84
N GLY A 204 -7.96 -4.18 -10.79
CA GLY A 204 -8.80 -5.25 -10.25
C GLY A 204 -10.12 -4.71 -9.68
N MET A 205 -10.15 -3.45 -9.22
CA MET A 205 -11.42 -2.81 -8.87
C MET A 205 -12.28 -2.55 -10.10
N MET A 206 -11.71 -2.02 -11.19
CA MET A 206 -12.45 -1.77 -12.43
C MET A 206 -13.08 -3.06 -12.98
N GLN A 207 -12.37 -4.19 -12.88
CA GLN A 207 -12.88 -5.51 -13.22
C GLN A 207 -14.13 -5.89 -12.40
N ILE A 208 -14.07 -5.70 -11.08
CA ILE A 208 -15.17 -6.01 -10.17
C ILE A 208 -16.39 -5.13 -10.49
N LEU A 209 -16.18 -3.82 -10.69
CA LEU A 209 -17.27 -2.91 -11.04
C LEU A 209 -17.93 -3.31 -12.37
N LYS A 210 -17.14 -3.64 -13.41
CA LYS A 210 -17.65 -4.13 -14.69
C LYS A 210 -18.48 -5.40 -14.51
N ALA A 211 -17.97 -6.38 -13.77
CA ALA A 211 -18.61 -7.67 -13.58
C ALA A 211 -19.97 -7.58 -12.85
N VAL A 212 -20.14 -6.58 -11.98
CA VAL A 212 -21.38 -6.34 -11.23
C VAL A 212 -22.31 -5.37 -11.97
N GLY A 213 -21.90 -4.80 -13.11
CA GLY A 213 -22.68 -3.84 -13.87
C GLY A 213 -22.78 -2.47 -13.19
N LEU A 214 -21.75 -2.07 -12.44
CA LEU A 214 -21.66 -0.77 -11.78
C LEU A 214 -21.03 0.28 -12.70
N LYS A 215 -21.30 1.55 -12.41
CA LYS A 215 -20.65 2.69 -13.07
C LYS A 215 -19.49 3.18 -12.23
N ALA A 216 -18.37 3.50 -12.87
CA ALA A 216 -17.24 4.15 -12.21
C ALA A 216 -17.36 5.67 -12.35
N LEU A 217 -17.14 6.41 -11.27
CA LEU A 217 -16.92 7.85 -11.30
C LEU A 217 -15.49 8.12 -10.86
N GLU A 218 -14.65 8.47 -11.81
CA GLU A 218 -13.24 8.73 -11.60
C GLU A 218 -13.00 10.11 -10.98
N ILE A 219 -12.29 10.14 -9.85
CA ILE A 219 -11.88 11.37 -9.16
C ILE A 219 -10.38 11.60 -9.39
N PRO A 220 -9.96 12.80 -9.82
CA PRO A 220 -8.54 13.14 -9.97
C PRO A 220 -7.76 12.84 -8.69
N THR A 221 -6.58 12.22 -8.83
CA THR A 221 -5.74 11.83 -7.70
C THR A 221 -4.37 12.46 -7.82
N ASP A 222 -3.97 13.18 -6.78
CA ASP A 222 -2.65 13.78 -6.65
C ASP A 222 -1.66 12.73 -6.12
N PRO A 223 -0.46 12.61 -6.70
CA PRO A 223 0.53 11.59 -6.33
C PRO A 223 1.19 11.83 -4.96
N VAL A 224 0.80 12.88 -4.23
CA VAL A 224 1.32 13.18 -2.88
C VAL A 224 0.21 13.11 -1.85
N THR A 225 -0.91 13.80 -2.13
CA THR A 225 -2.00 14.04 -1.19
C THR A 225 -3.21 13.12 -1.39
N GLY A 226 -3.20 12.33 -2.46
CA GLY A 226 -4.23 11.35 -2.79
C GLY A 226 -5.43 11.95 -3.52
N ILE A 227 -6.60 11.31 -3.34
CA ILE A 227 -7.82 11.67 -4.04
C ILE A 227 -8.19 13.15 -3.79
N ASN A 228 -8.60 13.86 -4.84
CA ASN A 228 -9.03 15.24 -4.74
C ASN A 228 -10.39 15.31 -4.03
N LEU A 229 -10.38 15.76 -2.76
CA LEU A 229 -11.56 15.78 -1.90
C LEU A 229 -12.58 16.84 -2.36
N GLU A 230 -12.12 17.94 -2.93
CA GLU A 230 -12.98 19.00 -3.46
C GLU A 230 -13.74 18.50 -4.70
N ALA A 231 -13.07 17.75 -5.59
CA ALA A 231 -13.71 17.10 -6.73
C ALA A 231 -14.67 15.97 -6.30
N LEU A 232 -14.31 15.22 -5.26
CA LEU A 232 -15.18 14.20 -4.68
C LEU A 232 -16.46 14.81 -4.08
N GLU A 233 -16.35 15.91 -3.34
CA GLU A 233 -17.51 16.61 -2.76
C GLU A 233 -18.48 17.06 -3.85
N MET A 234 -17.97 17.75 -4.90
CA MET A 234 -18.81 18.15 -6.04
C MET A 234 -19.49 16.94 -6.72
N ALA A 235 -18.78 15.81 -6.83
CA ALA A 235 -19.34 14.60 -7.40
C ALA A 235 -20.44 13.98 -6.51
N MET A 236 -20.29 14.02 -5.18
CA MET A 236 -21.28 13.56 -4.20
C MET A 236 -22.54 14.45 -4.19
N GLU A 237 -22.39 15.75 -4.43
CA GLU A 237 -23.51 16.68 -4.57
C GLU A 237 -24.28 16.47 -5.89
N GLN A 238 -23.57 16.09 -6.96
CA GLN A 238 -24.15 15.94 -8.29
C GLN A 238 -24.73 14.54 -8.57
N TRP A 239 -24.16 13.49 -7.97
CA TRP A 239 -24.47 12.10 -8.30
C TRP A 239 -24.74 11.27 -7.03
N PRO A 240 -25.66 10.29 -7.08
CA PRO A 240 -25.90 9.37 -5.97
C PRO A 240 -24.78 8.34 -5.85
N ILE A 241 -23.63 8.75 -5.33
CA ILE A 241 -22.47 7.87 -5.10
C ILE A 241 -22.82 6.85 -4.01
N LYS A 242 -22.78 5.57 -4.36
CA LYS A 242 -23.12 4.47 -3.46
C LYS A 242 -21.96 4.06 -2.56
N ALA A 243 -20.75 4.11 -3.10
CA ALA A 243 -19.52 3.75 -2.39
C ALA A 243 -18.33 4.55 -2.91
N ILE A 244 -17.34 4.76 -2.04
CA ILE A 244 -16.04 5.34 -2.38
C ILE A 244 -15.00 4.25 -2.21
N GLN A 245 -14.26 3.95 -3.27
CA GLN A 245 -13.18 2.97 -3.25
C GLN A 245 -11.82 3.66 -3.47
N LEU A 246 -10.89 3.41 -2.55
CA LEU A 246 -9.52 3.90 -2.66
C LEU A 246 -8.53 3.03 -1.87
N THR A 247 -7.26 3.18 -2.21
CA THR A 247 -6.12 2.70 -1.41
C THR A 247 -5.42 3.91 -0.80
N ALA A 248 -5.64 4.16 0.48
CA ALA A 248 -5.17 5.38 1.17
C ALA A 248 -3.73 5.29 1.71
N ASN A 249 -3.21 4.08 1.90
CA ASN A 249 -1.83 3.83 2.36
C ASN A 249 -1.12 2.98 1.32
N CYS A 250 0.06 3.40 0.88
CA CYS A 250 0.83 2.74 -0.18
C CYS A 250 -0.03 2.52 -1.44
N ASN A 251 -0.56 3.61 -1.98
CA ASN A 251 -1.48 3.57 -3.11
C ASN A 251 -0.90 2.77 -4.29
N ASN A 252 -1.76 2.00 -4.96
CA ASN A 252 -1.45 1.37 -6.24
C ASN A 252 -2.33 2.05 -7.31
N PRO A 253 -1.76 2.76 -8.30
CA PRO A 253 -0.36 2.71 -8.75
C PRO A 253 0.55 3.87 -8.30
N LEU A 254 0.03 4.90 -7.64
CA LEU A 254 0.78 6.16 -7.46
C LEU A 254 1.76 6.16 -6.28
N GLY A 255 1.71 5.16 -5.39
CA GLY A 255 2.65 4.99 -4.29
C GLY A 255 2.47 5.92 -3.08
N TYR A 256 1.54 6.88 -3.13
CA TYR A 256 1.35 7.84 -2.04
C TYR A 256 0.80 7.21 -0.76
N ILE A 257 1.03 7.91 0.35
CA ILE A 257 0.32 7.71 1.62
C ILE A 257 -0.50 8.98 1.85
N MET A 258 -1.83 8.83 1.92
CA MET A 258 -2.73 9.96 2.11
C MET A 258 -2.48 10.57 3.50
N PRO A 259 -2.32 11.91 3.60
CA PRO A 259 -2.21 12.58 4.90
C PRO A 259 -3.39 12.27 5.83
N ASP A 260 -3.12 12.13 7.12
CA ASP A 260 -4.12 11.68 8.09
C ASP A 260 -5.28 12.68 8.28
N ASP A 261 -5.01 13.98 8.18
CA ASP A 261 -6.03 15.03 8.16
C ASP A 261 -6.98 14.88 6.96
N ARG A 262 -6.45 14.51 5.79
CA ARG A 262 -7.24 14.24 4.59
C ARG A 262 -8.03 12.94 4.72
N LYS A 263 -7.46 11.88 5.31
CA LYS A 263 -8.20 10.64 5.62
C LYS A 263 -9.39 10.93 6.55
N LEU A 264 -9.20 11.75 7.57
CA LEU A 264 -10.27 12.16 8.48
C LEU A 264 -11.35 12.97 7.77
N LYS A 265 -10.96 13.92 6.88
CA LYS A 265 -11.91 14.67 6.06
C LYS A 265 -12.73 13.74 5.16
N LEU A 266 -12.09 12.76 4.51
CA LEU A 266 -12.77 11.75 3.69
C LEU A 266 -13.79 10.92 4.48
N ILE A 267 -13.43 10.46 5.68
CA ILE A 267 -14.36 9.72 6.55
C ILE A 267 -15.58 10.57 6.89
N ARG A 268 -15.38 11.85 7.24
CA ARG A 268 -16.50 12.77 7.53
C ARG A 268 -17.40 12.99 6.32
N MET A 269 -16.83 13.07 5.11
CA MET A 269 -17.62 13.16 3.87
C MET A 269 -18.47 11.90 3.69
N ALA A 270 -17.89 10.71 3.86
CA ALA A 270 -18.58 9.43 3.67
C ALA A 270 -19.66 9.11 4.72
N GLN A 271 -19.73 9.86 5.82
CA GLN A 271 -20.74 9.71 6.88
C GLN A 271 -21.99 10.58 6.66
N ARG A 272 -21.98 11.48 5.67
CA ARG A 272 -23.12 12.32 5.30
C ARG A 272 -24.12 11.54 4.46
#